data_AF-B0C7B3-F1
#
_entry.id   AF-B0C7B3-F1
#
_cell.length_a   1.000
_cell.length_b   1.000
_cell.length_c   1.000
_cell.angle_alpha   90.00
_cell.angle_beta   90.00
_cell.angle_gamma   90.00
#
_symmetry.space_group_name_H-M   'P 1'
#
loop_
_entity.id
_entity.type
_entity.pdbx_description
1 polymer ?
#
loop_
_entity_poly.entity_id
_entity_poly.type
_entity_poly.pdbx_seq_one_letter_code
_entity_poly.pdbx_strand_id
1 'polypeptide(L)'
;MSQTFEDILQYAKHFLVSETKEQHVVLLCTGFYSIGRKPDNDICLLSDTVSRHHAQLVRVQSNAKEQYQLIDGNSDGERSRNGVRVNDQPATCKLLKNQDRLSFGGVMNFTYINGADILDFLTDITPERIHNHRLLLHYQLFLSSQDATSIMMGAS
;
A
#
# COMPACT_ATOMS: atom_id res chain seq x y z
N MET A 1 -15.21 15.59 4.33
CA MET A 1 -14.73 14.47 3.49
C MET A 1 -15.73 14.20 2.37
N SER A 2 -15.27 13.89 1.14
CA SER A 2 -16.19 13.52 0.06
C SER A 2 -16.72 12.10 0.29
N GLN A 3 -18.00 11.85 0.01
CA GLN A 3 -18.66 10.55 0.22
C GLN A 3 -17.86 9.41 -0.42
N THR A 4 -17.35 9.61 -1.63
CA THR A 4 -16.61 8.57 -2.35
C THR A 4 -15.22 8.27 -1.77
N PHE A 5 -14.59 9.21 -1.06
CA PHE A 5 -13.34 8.94 -0.36
C PHE A 5 -13.58 8.10 0.89
N GLU A 6 -14.62 8.43 1.65
CA GLU A 6 -15.08 7.60 2.77
C GLU A 6 -15.43 6.20 2.30
N ASP A 7 -16.10 6.08 1.15
CA ASP A 7 -16.37 4.78 0.55
C ASP A 7 -15.05 4.02 0.29
N ILE A 8 -14.01 4.67 -0.23
CA ILE A 8 -12.70 4.01 -0.44
C ILE A 8 -12.09 3.53 0.88
N LEU A 9 -12.10 4.33 1.94
CA LEU A 9 -11.62 3.92 3.27
C LEU A 9 -12.49 2.83 3.89
N GLN A 10 -13.78 2.81 3.56
CA GLN A 10 -14.72 1.76 3.94
C GLN A 10 -14.42 0.44 3.21
N TYR A 11 -14.03 0.50 1.93
CA TYR A 11 -13.74 -0.68 1.09
C TYR A 11 -12.30 -1.21 1.23
N ALA A 12 -11.32 -0.34 1.49
CA ALA A 12 -9.91 -0.68 1.62
C ALA A 12 -9.36 -0.24 2.99
N LYS A 13 -9.06 -1.21 3.84
CA LYS A 13 -8.49 -0.96 5.19
C LYS A 13 -6.97 -1.00 5.21
N HIS A 14 -6.35 -1.40 4.11
CA HIS A 14 -4.92 -1.60 4.00
C HIS A 14 -4.43 -1.19 2.62
N PHE A 15 -3.25 -0.59 2.57
CA PHE A 15 -2.66 -0.01 1.38
C PHE A 15 -1.17 -0.38 1.31
N LEU A 16 -0.66 -0.54 0.10
CA LEU A 16 0.77 -0.42 -0.16
C LEU A 16 1.02 0.87 -0.91
N VAL A 17 2.00 1.64 -0.47
CA VAL A 17 2.42 2.87 -1.16
C VAL A 17 3.87 2.72 -1.60
N SER A 18 4.16 2.87 -2.89
CA SER A 18 5.52 2.72 -3.40
C SER A 18 6.43 3.89 -2.97
N GLU A 19 7.68 3.58 -2.62
CA GLU A 19 8.69 4.59 -2.26
C GLU A 19 9.47 5.06 -3.48
N THR A 20 8.75 5.45 -4.52
CA THR A 20 9.30 5.94 -5.79
C THR A 20 9.03 7.43 -5.95
N LYS A 21 9.65 8.06 -6.96
CA LYS A 21 9.36 9.47 -7.30
C LYS A 21 7.88 9.64 -7.61
N GLU A 22 7.36 8.77 -8.49
CA GLU A 22 5.94 8.59 -8.75
C GLU A 22 5.42 7.51 -7.81
N GLN A 23 4.59 7.88 -6.85
CA GLN A 23 4.01 6.95 -5.89
C GLN A 23 2.77 6.27 -6.46
N HIS A 24 2.77 4.95 -6.35
CA HIS A 24 1.63 4.11 -6.67
C HIS A 24 1.02 3.59 -5.38
N VAL A 25 -0.28 3.80 -5.24
CA VAL A 25 -1.07 3.29 -4.11
C VAL A 25 -1.85 2.08 -4.58
N VAL A 26 -1.59 0.93 -3.95
CA VAL A 26 -2.33 -0.32 -4.15
C VAL A 26 -3.29 -0.50 -2.99
N LEU A 27 -4.58 -0.65 -3.31
CA LEU A 27 -5.63 -0.94 -2.33
C LEU A 27 -5.70 -2.44 -2.09
N LEU A 28 -5.55 -2.88 -0.84
CA LEU A 28 -5.61 -4.28 -0.47
C LEU A 28 -7.01 -4.66 0.04
N CYS A 29 -7.88 -5.06 -0.89
CA CYS A 29 -9.29 -5.36 -0.67
C CYS A 29 -9.65 -6.85 -0.71
N THR A 30 -8.77 -7.74 -1.18
CA THR A 30 -9.01 -9.20 -1.25
C THR A 30 -8.27 -9.99 -0.18
N GLY A 31 -8.55 -11.29 -0.03
CA GLY A 31 -7.88 -12.15 0.96
C GLY A 31 -6.45 -12.53 0.60
N PHE A 32 -6.04 -12.33 -0.65
CA PHE A 32 -4.78 -12.81 -1.18
C PHE A 32 -4.31 -11.89 -2.32
N TYR A 33 -3.01 -11.59 -2.34
CA TYR A 33 -2.33 -10.95 -3.46
C TYR A 33 -1.03 -11.67 -3.79
N SER A 34 -0.83 -11.97 -5.07
CA SER A 34 0.44 -12.38 -5.63
C SER A 34 1.26 -11.14 -6.04
N ILE A 35 2.58 -11.19 -5.80
CA ILE A 35 3.52 -10.13 -6.12
C ILE A 35 4.66 -10.73 -6.97
N GLY A 36 4.97 -10.13 -8.10
CA GLY A 36 6.07 -10.59 -8.94
C GLY A 36 6.25 -9.77 -10.21
N ARG A 37 7.28 -10.06 -11.00
CA ARG A 37 7.56 -9.29 -12.23
C ARG A 37 6.69 -9.67 -13.42
N LYS A 38 6.03 -10.83 -13.37
CA LYS A 38 5.13 -11.21 -14.46
C LYS A 38 3.77 -10.49 -14.31
N PRO A 39 3.12 -10.17 -15.44
CA PRO A 39 1.82 -9.47 -15.43
C PRO A 39 0.65 -10.34 -14.96
N ASP A 40 0.86 -11.63 -14.72
CA ASP A 40 -0.14 -12.53 -14.14
C ASP A 40 -0.22 -12.45 -12.61
N ASN A 41 0.64 -11.65 -11.95
CA ASN A 41 0.51 -11.34 -10.53
C ASN A 41 -0.47 -10.18 -10.32
N ASP A 42 -1.18 -10.20 -9.19
CA ASP A 42 -2.09 -9.12 -8.78
C ASP A 42 -1.35 -7.78 -8.62
N ILE A 43 -0.10 -7.84 -8.15
CA ILE A 43 0.80 -6.70 -8.03
C ILE A 43 2.05 -6.98 -8.88
N CYS A 44 2.06 -6.41 -10.07
CA CYS A 44 3.16 -6.56 -11.02
C CYS A 44 4.27 -5.53 -10.76
N LEU A 45 5.48 -6.01 -10.45
CA LEU A 45 6.67 -5.20 -10.18
C LEU A 45 7.70 -5.42 -11.28
N LEU A 46 7.76 -4.51 -12.26
CA LEU A 46 8.65 -4.62 -13.42
C LEU A 46 10.12 -4.38 -13.05
N SER A 47 10.80 -5.42 -12.58
CA SER A 47 12.24 -5.41 -12.31
C SER A 47 12.83 -6.81 -12.48
N ASP A 48 14.00 -6.90 -13.09
CA ASP A 48 14.72 -8.18 -13.27
C ASP A 48 15.22 -8.78 -11.94
N THR A 49 15.34 -7.94 -10.90
CA THR A 49 15.68 -8.37 -9.54
C THR A 49 14.50 -9.02 -8.81
N VAL A 50 13.28 -8.87 -9.34
CA VAL A 50 12.07 -9.47 -8.78
C VAL A 50 11.80 -10.79 -9.51
N SER A 51 11.70 -11.91 -8.79
CA SER A 51 11.21 -13.19 -9.32
C SER A 51 9.87 -13.07 -10.06
N ARG A 52 9.61 -14.00 -10.99
CA ARG A 52 8.34 -14.07 -11.76
C ARG A 52 7.11 -14.08 -10.84
N HIS A 53 7.18 -14.89 -9.79
CA HIS A 53 6.30 -14.88 -8.63
C HIS A 53 7.24 -14.79 -7.43
N HIS A 54 7.19 -13.68 -6.71
CA HIS A 54 8.22 -13.29 -5.74
C HIS A 54 7.73 -13.41 -4.32
N ALA A 55 6.52 -12.96 -4.06
CA ALA A 55 5.97 -12.92 -2.72
C ALA A 55 4.45 -12.98 -2.77
N GLN A 56 3.88 -13.17 -1.60
CA GLN A 56 2.44 -13.20 -1.41
C GLN A 56 2.07 -12.34 -0.20
N LEU A 57 0.92 -11.69 -0.29
CA LEU A 57 0.24 -11.10 0.86
C LEU A 57 -1.01 -11.91 1.14
N VAL A 58 -1.08 -12.48 2.33
CA VAL A 58 -2.23 -13.26 2.79
C VAL A 58 -2.92 -12.50 3.90
N ARG A 59 -4.21 -12.22 3.73
CA ARG A 59 -5.01 -11.60 4.78
C ARG A 59 -5.20 -12.60 5.91
N VAL A 60 -4.91 -12.16 7.12
CA VAL A 60 -5.11 -12.92 8.35
C VAL A 60 -5.95 -12.10 9.32
N GLN A 61 -6.77 -12.80 10.11
CA GLN A 61 -7.43 -12.21 11.26
C GLN A 61 -6.60 -12.50 12.51
N SER A 62 -6.16 -11.45 13.18
CA SER A 62 -5.40 -11.54 14.43
C SER A 62 -6.01 -10.61 15.46
N ASN A 63 -6.39 -11.13 16.63
CA ASN A 63 -6.93 -10.34 17.75
C ASN A 63 -8.05 -9.36 17.33
N ALA A 64 -9.03 -9.85 16.56
CA ALA A 64 -10.14 -9.08 15.99
C ALA A 64 -9.75 -7.94 15.03
N LYS A 65 -8.49 -7.89 14.57
CA LYS A 65 -8.00 -6.96 13.55
C LYS A 65 -7.64 -7.74 12.28
N GLU A 66 -7.98 -7.14 11.15
CA GLU A 66 -7.51 -7.59 9.84
C GLU A 66 -6.08 -7.07 9.64
N GLN A 67 -5.19 -7.95 9.17
CA GLN A 67 -3.81 -7.62 8.81
C GLN A 67 -3.37 -8.48 7.63
N TYR A 68 -2.31 -8.08 6.94
CA TYR A 68 -1.67 -8.93 5.95
C TYR A 68 -0.39 -9.57 6.50
N GLN A 69 -0.16 -10.81 6.11
CA GLN A 69 1.10 -11.51 6.28
C GLN A 69 1.84 -11.52 4.95
N LEU A 70 3.07 -11.02 4.94
CA LEU A 70 3.99 -11.12 3.82
C LEU A 70 4.71 -12.46 3.87
N ILE A 71 4.72 -13.18 2.75
CA ILE A 71 5.40 -14.46 2.58
C ILE A 71 6.35 -14.35 1.37
N ASP A 72 7.61 -14.75 1.55
CA ASP A 72 8.59 -14.87 0.46
C ASP A 72 8.34 -16.16 -0.32
N GLY A 73 8.14 -16.03 -1.63
CA GLY A 73 7.93 -17.14 -2.54
C GLY A 73 6.57 -17.18 -3.21
N ASN A 74 6.34 -18.27 -3.94
CA ASN A 74 5.11 -18.53 -4.69
C ASN A 74 4.23 -19.59 -4.01
N SER A 75 3.09 -19.91 -4.63
CA SER A 75 2.13 -20.91 -4.15
C SER A 75 2.70 -22.33 -4.07
N ASP A 76 3.77 -22.60 -4.80
CA ASP A 76 4.45 -23.90 -4.82
C ASP A 76 5.53 -24.01 -3.72
N GLY A 77 5.71 -22.94 -2.92
CA GLY A 77 6.69 -22.87 -1.84
C GLY A 77 8.12 -22.54 -2.31
N GLU A 78 8.31 -22.21 -3.58
CA GLU A 78 9.60 -21.77 -4.09
C GLU A 78 9.88 -20.34 -3.65
N ARG A 79 11.00 -20.12 -2.95
CA ARG A 79 11.43 -18.78 -2.52
C ARG A 79 11.81 -17.91 -3.70
N SER A 80 11.70 -16.59 -3.52
CA SER A 80 12.25 -15.66 -4.49
C SER A 80 13.77 -15.73 -4.54
N ARG A 81 14.37 -15.26 -5.64
CA ARG A 81 15.82 -15.30 -5.83
C ARG A 81 16.57 -14.37 -4.88
N ASN A 82 15.99 -13.20 -4.63
CA ASN A 82 16.63 -12.11 -3.89
C ASN A 82 16.00 -11.85 -2.52
N GLY A 83 14.99 -12.64 -2.15
CA GLY A 83 14.26 -12.52 -0.90
C GLY A 83 13.41 -11.25 -0.82
N VAL A 84 12.65 -11.19 0.28
CA VAL A 84 11.96 -9.97 0.72
C VAL A 84 12.60 -9.45 2.01
N ARG A 85 12.49 -8.14 2.23
CA ARG A 85 12.88 -7.51 3.49
C ARG A 85 11.72 -6.74 4.08
N VAL A 86 11.65 -6.72 5.41
CA VAL A 86 10.75 -5.87 6.19
C VAL A 86 11.61 -5.04 7.15
N ASN A 87 11.53 -3.72 7.05
CA ASN A 87 12.36 -2.78 7.80
C ASN A 87 13.86 -3.11 7.67
N ASP A 88 14.31 -3.30 6.43
CA ASP A 88 15.68 -3.68 6.03
C ASP A 88 16.16 -5.07 6.51
N GLN A 89 15.35 -5.80 7.27
CA GLN A 89 15.67 -7.15 7.73
C GLN A 89 15.10 -8.21 6.78
N PRO A 90 15.88 -9.23 6.39
CA PRO A 90 15.37 -10.36 5.61
C PRO A 90 14.18 -11.02 6.32
N ALA A 91 13.15 -11.35 5.55
CA ALA A 91 11.96 -12.02 6.05
C ALA A 91 11.57 -13.17 5.12
N THR A 92 11.10 -14.27 5.70
CA THR A 92 10.47 -15.37 4.96
C THR A 92 8.96 -15.35 5.14
N CYS A 93 8.50 -14.94 6.32
CA CYS A 93 7.11 -14.82 6.68
C CYS A 93 6.98 -13.75 7.79
N LYS A 94 6.17 -12.71 7.57
CA LYS A 94 6.03 -11.60 8.51
C LYS A 94 4.60 -11.07 8.55
N LEU A 95 4.01 -11.03 9.74
CA LEU A 95 2.77 -10.27 9.96
C LEU A 95 3.08 -8.77 9.91
N LEU A 96 2.46 -8.07 8.96
CA LEU A 96 2.74 -6.66 8.72
C LEU A 96 2.09 -5.77 9.78
N LYS A 97 2.85 -4.79 10.22
CA LYS A 97 2.42 -3.70 11.07
C LYS A 97 2.33 -2.43 10.25
N ASN A 98 1.50 -1.49 10.72
CA ASN A 98 1.40 -0.18 10.12
C ASN A 98 2.79 0.45 9.97
N GLN A 99 3.03 1.06 8.81
CA GLN A 99 4.28 1.69 8.41
C GLN A 99 5.48 0.74 8.23
N ASP A 100 5.27 -0.59 8.21
CA ASP A 100 6.34 -1.51 7.83
C ASP A 100 6.81 -1.22 6.40
N ARG A 101 8.13 -1.09 6.24
CA ARG A 101 8.79 -0.86 4.94
C ARG A 101 9.16 -2.19 4.32
N LEU A 102 8.58 -2.50 3.16
CA LEU A 102 8.76 -3.73 2.41
C LEU A 102 9.74 -3.49 1.27
N SER A 103 10.65 -4.42 1.05
CA SER A 103 11.56 -4.40 -0.12
C SER A 103 11.50 -5.72 -0.86
N PHE A 104 11.31 -5.66 -2.17
CA PHE A 104 11.30 -6.81 -3.09
C PHE A 104 12.45 -6.67 -4.08
N GLY A 105 13.24 -7.73 -4.25
CA GLY A 105 14.40 -7.70 -5.15
C GLY A 105 15.49 -6.71 -4.75
N GLY A 106 15.38 -6.07 -3.57
CA GLY A 106 16.32 -5.08 -3.05
C GLY A 106 16.16 -3.66 -3.62
N VAL A 107 15.25 -3.45 -4.59
CA VAL A 107 15.09 -2.16 -5.27
C VAL A 107 13.64 -1.66 -5.30
N MET A 108 12.66 -2.56 -5.17
CA MET A 108 11.25 -2.19 -5.19
C MET A 108 10.77 -2.04 -3.75
N ASN A 109 10.65 -0.79 -3.29
CA ASN A 109 10.31 -0.46 -1.91
C ASN A 109 8.88 0.06 -1.80
N PHE A 110 8.19 -0.37 -0.74
CA PHE A 110 6.81 -0.01 -0.43
C PHE A 110 6.63 0.19 1.08
N THR A 111 5.66 1.00 1.46
CA THR A 111 5.23 1.13 2.86
C THR A 111 3.82 0.59 2.99
N TYR A 112 3.62 -0.30 3.98
CA TYR A 112 2.31 -0.81 4.32
C TYR A 112 1.58 0.17 5.24
N ILE A 113 0.39 0.62 4.85
CA ILE A 113 -0.37 1.63 5.58
C ILE A 113 -1.77 1.10 5.89
N ASN A 114 -2.21 1.28 7.13
CA ASN A 114 -3.59 1.06 7.53
C ASN A 114 -4.47 2.23 7.08
N GLY A 115 -5.73 1.95 6.75
CA GLY A 115 -6.65 2.97 6.24
C GLY A 115 -6.96 4.11 7.21
N ALA A 116 -6.76 3.91 8.52
CA ALA A 116 -6.87 4.99 9.50
C ALA A 116 -5.78 6.06 9.32
N ASP A 117 -4.62 5.68 8.78
CA ASP A 117 -3.43 6.53 8.70
C ASP A 117 -3.09 6.95 7.26
N ILE A 118 -3.88 6.50 6.26
CA ILE A 118 -3.57 6.76 4.85
C ILE A 118 -3.69 8.24 4.51
N LEU A 119 -4.60 8.98 5.15
CA LEU A 119 -4.72 10.42 4.92
C LEU A 119 -3.46 11.15 5.39
N ASP A 120 -3.05 10.92 6.63
CA ASP A 120 -1.84 11.52 7.19
C ASP A 120 -0.60 11.15 6.36
N PHE A 121 -0.52 9.89 5.93
CA PHE A 121 0.55 9.44 5.06
C PHE A 121 0.55 10.16 3.71
N LEU A 122 -0.61 10.29 3.05
CA LEU A 122 -0.73 10.98 1.77
C LEU A 122 -0.56 12.50 1.88
N THR A 123 -0.82 13.11 3.04
CA THR A 123 -0.55 14.55 3.25
C THR A 123 0.94 14.89 3.24
N ASP A 124 1.79 13.95 3.63
CA ASP A 124 3.24 14.10 3.51
C ASP A 124 3.75 13.91 2.07
N ILE A 125 2.86 13.52 1.14
CA ILE A 125 3.17 13.26 -0.26
C ILE A 125 2.51 14.35 -1.11
N THR A 126 3.30 15.03 -1.94
CA THR A 126 2.74 16.02 -2.88
C THR A 126 1.75 15.33 -3.83
N PRO A 127 0.52 15.85 -4.02
CA PRO A 127 -0.54 15.17 -4.76
C PRO A 127 -0.12 14.72 -6.17
N GLU A 128 0.75 15.47 -6.85
CA GLU A 128 1.26 15.17 -8.19
C GLU A 128 2.03 13.86 -8.27
N ARG A 129 2.48 13.33 -7.12
CA ARG A 129 3.17 12.05 -7.04
C ARG A 129 2.22 10.86 -6.96
N ILE A 130 0.92 11.05 -6.72
CA ILE A 130 -0.03 9.93 -6.60
C ILE A 130 -0.56 9.53 -7.98
N HIS A 131 -0.10 8.39 -8.51
CA HIS A 131 -0.49 7.93 -9.85
C HIS A 131 -1.86 7.22 -9.90
N ASN A 132 -2.55 7.06 -8.78
CA ASN A 132 -3.90 6.51 -8.75
C ASN A 132 -4.92 7.64 -8.95
N HIS A 133 -5.34 7.86 -10.21
CA HIS A 133 -6.21 8.98 -10.60
C HIS A 133 -7.47 9.10 -9.74
N ARG A 134 -8.12 7.99 -9.42
CA ARG A 134 -9.33 7.99 -8.60
C ARG A 134 -9.03 8.44 -7.17
N LEU A 135 -8.00 7.87 -6.53
CA LEU A 135 -7.57 8.30 -5.19
C LEU A 135 -7.14 9.77 -5.18
N LEU A 136 -6.40 10.23 -6.19
CA LEU A 136 -5.92 11.60 -6.30
C LEU A 136 -7.06 12.61 -6.39
N LEU A 137 -8.06 12.37 -7.24
CA LEU A 137 -9.24 13.24 -7.36
C LEU A 137 -9.97 13.37 -6.01
N HIS A 138 -10.17 12.26 -5.32
CA HIS A 138 -10.85 12.26 -4.03
C HIS A 138 -10.03 12.95 -2.93
N TYR A 139 -8.71 12.80 -2.95
CA TYR A 139 -7.80 13.48 -2.03
C TYR A 139 -7.79 15.00 -2.25
N GLN A 140 -7.76 15.47 -3.51
CA GLN A 140 -7.84 16.90 -3.82
C GLN A 140 -9.17 17.52 -3.35
N LEU A 141 -10.29 16.86 -3.61
CA LEU A 141 -11.61 17.29 -3.11
C LEU A 141 -11.65 17.35 -1.58
N PHE A 142 -10.98 16.41 -0.90
CA PHE A 142 -10.86 16.42 0.54
C PHE A 142 -10.11 17.67 1.04
N LEU A 143 -8.93 17.96 0.49
CA LEU A 143 -8.14 19.15 0.87
C LEU A 143 -8.95 20.45 0.67
N SER A 144 -9.59 20.61 -0.49
CA SER A 144 -10.43 21.78 -0.77
C SER A 144 -11.60 21.94 0.22
N SER A 145 -12.13 20.83 0.76
CA SER A 145 -13.19 20.89 1.78
C SER A 145 -12.70 21.32 3.17
N GLN A 146 -11.44 21.03 3.51
CA GLN A 146 -10.84 21.46 4.78
C GLN A 146 -10.50 22.95 4.76
N ASP A 147 -9.97 23.45 3.64
CA ASP A 147 -9.67 24.88 3.47
C ASP A 147 -10.94 25.74 3.57
N ALA A 148 -12.03 25.31 2.92
CA ALA A 148 -13.32 25.99 2.99
C ALA A 148 -13.88 26.04 4.43
N THR A 149 -13.66 24.98 5.22
CA THR A 149 -14.14 24.91 6.61
C THR A 149 -13.30 25.80 7.54
N SER A 150 -11.99 25.89 7.30
CA SER A 150 -11.07 26.77 8.03
C SER A 150 -11.39 28.26 7.80
N ILE A 151 -11.72 28.64 6.56
CA ILE A 151 -12.11 30.02 6.21
C ILE A 151 -13.43 30.42 6.90
N MET A 152 -14.38 29.49 7.06
CA MET A 152 -15.68 29.76 7.69
C MET A 152 -15.61 29.83 9.23
N MET A 153 -14.58 29.24 9.87
CA MET A 153 -14.36 29.29 11.33
C MET A 153 -13.34 30.35 11.77
N GLY A 154 -12.58 30.96 10.85
CA GLY A 154 -11.60 32.02 11.12
C GLY A 154 -12.11 33.46 10.96
N ALA A 155 -13.39 33.64 10.64
CA ALA A 155 -14.05 34.95 10.54
C ALA A 155 -14.95 35.19 11.77
N SER A 156 -14.33 35.49 12.91
CA SER A 156 -15.02 35.96 14.12
C SER A 156 -14.14 36.92 14.90
#